data_AF-A0A7W9XFV4-F1
#
_entry.id   AF-A0A7W9XFV4-F1
#
_cell.length_a   1.000
_cell.length_b   1.000
_cell.length_c   1.000
_cell.angle_alpha   90.00
_cell.angle_beta   90.00
_cell.angle_gamma   90.00
#
_symmetry.space_group_name_H-M   'P 1'
#
loop_
_entity.id
_entity.type
_entity.pdbx_description
1 polymer ?
#
loop_
_entity_poly.entity_id
_entity_poly.type
_entity_poly.pdbx_seq_one_letter_code
_entity_poly.pdbx_strand_id
1 'polypeptide(L)' 'MTAEKMIMITGKQYLELKQSLESGEGLIYNIGTEKHPEEVKITNMYMDTDPDFTRNPRQFARMNEDLHIQVKLEYIAE' A
#
# COMPACT_ATOMS: atom_id res chain seq x y z
N MET A 1 13.05 -6.18 11.71
CA MET A 1 13.53 -4.99 10.96
C MET A 1 12.38 -4.49 10.08
N THR A 2 12.33 -3.21 9.67
CA THR A 2 11.30 -2.77 8.70
C THR A 2 11.76 -3.10 7.29
N ALA A 3 10.86 -3.66 6.47
CA ALA A 3 11.08 -4.03 5.09
C ALA A 3 10.09 -3.30 4.17
N GLU A 4 10.46 -3.21 2.89
CA GLU A 4 9.70 -2.49 1.88
C GLU A 4 9.50 -3.36 0.65
N LYS A 5 8.31 -3.33 0.05
CA LYS A 5 8.00 -4.08 -1.18
C LYS A 5 7.08 -3.27 -2.08
N MET A 6 7.33 -3.32 -3.38
CA MET A 6 6.40 -2.78 -4.37
C MET A 6 5.40 -3.86 -4.76
N ILE A 7 4.11 -3.54 -4.70
CA ILE A 7 3.02 -4.42 -5.15
C ILE A 7 2.13 -3.71 -6.16
N MET A 8 1.42 -4.50 -6.96
CA MET A 8 0.40 -4.01 -7.88
C MET A 8 -0.97 -4.35 -7.30
N ILE A 9 -1.77 -3.33 -7.01
CA ILE A 9 -3.14 -3.48 -6.50
C ILE A 9 -4.06 -2.52 -7.24
N THR A 10 -5.38 -2.67 -7.13
CA THR A 10 -6.29 -1.68 -7.68
C THR A 10 -6.35 -0.43 -6.80
N GLY A 11 -6.74 0.71 -7.38
CA GLY A 11 -6.97 1.93 -6.60
C GLY A 11 -7.99 1.72 -5.48
N LYS A 12 -9.04 0.93 -5.73
CA LYS A 12 -10.02 0.56 -4.71
C LYS A 12 -9.38 -0.16 -3.52
N GLN A 13 -8.56 -1.18 -3.80
CA GLN A 13 -7.82 -1.92 -2.76
C GLN A 13 -6.90 -1.00 -1.98
N TYR A 14 -6.21 -0.07 -2.65
CA TYR A 14 -5.36 0.90 -1.97
C TYR A 14 -6.12 1.74 -0.94
N LEU A 15 -7.29 2.27 -1.29
CA LEU A 15 -8.12 3.07 -0.37
C LEU A 15 -8.61 2.25 0.82
N GLU A 16 -9.10 1.03 0.58
CA GLU A 16 -9.59 0.12 1.64
C GLU A 16 -8.48 -0.23 2.63
N LEU A 17 -7.29 -0.57 2.12
CA LEU A 17 -6.11 -0.89 2.91
C LEU A 17 -5.60 0.36 3.67
N LYS A 18 -5.58 1.55 3.04
CA LYS A 18 -5.12 2.81 3.66
C LYS A 18 -6.05 3.23 4.81
N GLN A 19 -7.36 3.16 4.59
CA GLN A 19 -8.35 3.43 5.64
C GLN A 19 -8.19 2.45 6.83
N SER A 20 -7.91 1.18 6.54
CA SER A 20 -7.65 0.18 7.58
C SER A 20 -6.37 0.50 8.38
N LEU A 21 -5.33 1.02 7.74
CA LEU A 21 -4.08 1.41 8.41
C LEU A 21 -4.25 2.65 9.31
N GLU A 22 -5.09 3.61 8.91
CA GLU A 22 -5.41 4.79 9.73
C GLU A 22 -6.12 4.42 11.04
N SER A 23 -6.75 3.23 11.12
CA SER A 23 -7.38 2.74 12.36
C SER A 23 -6.37 2.34 13.45
N GLY A 24 -5.08 2.24 13.13
CA GLY A 24 -3.97 2.24 14.11
C GLY A 24 -3.47 0.87 14.60
N GLU A 25 -4.13 -0.25 14.30
CA GLU A 25 -3.68 -1.58 14.76
C GLU A 25 -2.62 -2.23 13.85
N GLY A 26 -2.37 -1.64 12.67
CA GLY A 26 -1.60 -2.24 11.59
C GLY A 26 -2.39 -3.35 10.92
N LEU A 27 -2.08 -3.62 9.64
CA LEU A 27 -2.90 -4.51 8.82
C LEU A 27 -2.10 -5.77 8.44
N ILE A 28 -2.65 -6.95 8.74
CA ILE A 28 -2.08 -8.20 8.23
C ILE A 28 -2.47 -8.35 6.77
N TYR A 29 -1.47 -8.51 5.90
CA TYR A 29 -1.69 -8.63 4.46
C TYR A 29 -0.74 -9.66 3.87
N ASN A 30 -1.24 -10.42 2.90
CA ASN A 30 -0.44 -11.40 2.17
C ASN A 30 0.24 -10.72 0.99
N ILE A 31 1.55 -10.49 1.10
CA ILE A 31 2.39 -9.97 0.01
C ILE A 31 2.97 -11.09 -0.89
N GLY A 32 2.65 -12.34 -0.60
CA GLY A 32 3.08 -13.52 -1.32
C GLY A 32 2.15 -13.88 -2.48
N THR A 33 2.26 -15.13 -2.93
CA THR A 33 1.37 -15.70 -3.96
C THR A 33 0.47 -16.75 -3.32
N GLU A 34 -0.59 -17.18 -4.00
CA GLU A 34 -1.45 -18.27 -3.50
C GLU A 34 -0.68 -19.56 -3.18
N LYS A 35 0.42 -19.82 -3.90
CA LYS A 35 1.27 -21.01 -3.70
C LYS A 35 2.34 -20.82 -2.62
N HIS A 36 2.72 -19.57 -2.36
CA HIS A 36 3.72 -19.19 -1.36
C HIS A 36 3.21 -17.94 -0.63
N PRO A 37 2.24 -18.09 0.28
CA PRO A 37 1.71 -16.97 1.03
C PRO A 37 2.79 -16.42 1.96
N GLU A 38 2.83 -15.10 2.08
CA GLU A 38 3.75 -14.36 2.92
C GLU A 38 2.93 -13.29 3.65
N GLU A 39 2.39 -13.65 4.80
CA GLU A 39 1.61 -12.72 5.64
C GLU A 39 2.54 -11.82 6.42
N VAL A 40 2.34 -10.51 6.27
CA VAL A 40 3.15 -9.50 6.94
C VAL A 40 2.27 -8.47 7.60
N LYS A 41 2.78 -7.89 8.70
CA LYS A 41 2.14 -6.74 9.34
C LYS A 41 2.56 -5.46 8.63
N ILE A 42 1.67 -4.94 7.79
CA ILE A 42 1.82 -3.63 7.15
C ILE A 42 1.74 -2.55 8.23
N THR A 43 2.69 -1.64 8.19
CA THR A 43 2.72 -0.43 9.02
C THR A 43 2.39 0.82 8.22
N ASN A 44 2.74 0.85 6.93
CA ASN A 44 2.35 1.96 6.07
C ASN A 44 2.31 1.56 4.59
N MET A 45 1.66 2.40 3.78
CA MET A 45 1.57 2.25 2.34
C MET A 45 1.59 3.62 1.67
N TYR A 46 2.25 3.69 0.52
CA TYR A 46 2.44 4.92 -0.23
C TYR A 46 2.25 4.67 -1.72
N MET A 47 1.60 5.63 -2.37
CA MET A 47 1.50 5.70 -3.82
C MET A 47 2.32 6.92 -4.29
N ASP A 48 2.85 6.90 -5.51
CA ASP A 48 3.62 8.04 -6.07
C ASP A 48 2.80 9.35 -6.14
N THR A 49 1.47 9.24 -6.14
CA THR A 49 0.54 10.38 -6.15
C THR A 49 -0.03 10.70 -4.77
N ASP A 50 0.36 9.97 -3.73
CA ASP A 50 -0.06 10.24 -2.35
C ASP A 50 0.43 11.65 -1.97
N PRO A 51 -0.44 12.56 -1.48
CA PRO A 51 -0.03 13.90 -1.06
C PRO A 51 1.15 13.92 -0.08
N ASP A 52 1.25 12.91 0.79
CA ASP A 52 2.32 12.80 1.78
C ASP A 52 3.65 12.34 1.17
N PHE A 53 3.62 11.79 -0.05
CA PHE A 53 4.79 11.26 -0.76
C PHE A 53 5.11 12.00 -2.07
N THR A 54 4.16 12.75 -2.62
CA THR A 54 4.31 13.45 -3.90
C THR A 54 4.98 14.81 -3.71
N ARG A 55 6.08 15.03 -4.45
CA ARG A 55 6.83 16.30 -4.40
C ARG A 55 6.10 17.48 -5.07
N ASN A 56 4.98 17.22 -5.77
CA ASN A 56 4.26 18.23 -6.54
C ASN A 56 2.73 18.16 -6.28
N PRO A 57 2.22 18.84 -5.24
CA PRO A 57 0.81 18.78 -4.84
C PRO A 57 -0.16 19.41 -5.87
N ARG A 58 0.33 19.93 -7.00
CA ARG A 58 -0.50 20.45 -8.10
C ARG A 58 -0.75 19.42 -9.22
N GLN A 59 -0.12 18.26 -9.16
CA GLN A 59 -0.28 17.16 -10.10
C GLN A 59 -0.70 15.89 -9.36
N PHE A 60 -1.83 15.93 -8.66
CA PHE A 60 -2.48 14.69 -8.27
C PHE A 60 -2.97 14.01 -9.54
N ALA A 61 -2.33 12.91 -9.94
CA ALA A 61 -2.98 12.02 -10.89
C ALA A 61 -4.26 11.53 -10.20
N ARG A 62 -5.42 11.69 -10.85
CA ARG A 62 -6.67 11.19 -10.29
C ARG A 62 -6.55 9.68 -10.16
N MET A 63 -6.62 9.17 -8.93
CA MET A 63 -6.62 7.74 -8.68
C MET A 63 -7.91 7.16 -9.26
N ASN A 64 -7.79 6.25 -10.22
CA ASN A 64 -8.93 5.50 -10.72
C ASN A 64 -9.00 4.19 -9.94
N GLU A 65 -10.13 3.96 -9.27
CA GLU A 65 -10.35 2.80 -8.41
C GLU A 65 -10.24 1.46 -9.16
N ASP A 66 -10.60 1.44 -10.45
CA ASP A 66 -10.64 0.24 -11.27
C ASP A 66 -9.31 -0.08 -11.97
N LEU A 67 -8.34 0.83 -11.93
CA LEU A 67 -7.03 0.62 -12.53
C LEU A 67 -6.05 0.02 -11.54
N HIS A 68 -5.20 -0.88 -12.04
CA HIS A 68 -4.06 -1.36 -11.29
C HIS A 68 -3.03 -0.23 -11.18
N ILE A 69 -2.58 -0.02 -9.95
CA ILE A 69 -1.58 0.96 -9.57
C ILE A 69 -0.43 0.26 -8.84
N GLN A 70 0.74 0.87 -8.93
CA GLN A 70 1.90 0.42 -8.19
C GLN A 70 1.97 1.16 -6.86
N VAL A 71 2.12 0.43 -5.76
CA VAL A 71 2.21 0.99 -4.41
C VAL A 71 3.41 0.41 -3.67
N LYS A 72 4.03 1.25 -2.85
CA LYS A 72 5.09 0.88 -1.92
C LYS A 72 4.47 0.53 -0.58
N LEU A 73 4.76 -0.67 -0.09
CA LEU A 73 4.27 -1.19 1.17
C LEU A 73 5.43 -1.34 2.15
N GLU A 74 5.26 -0.78 3.35
CA GLU A 74 6.19 -0.90 4.48
C GLU A 74 5.61 -1.87 5.52
N TYR A 75 6.41 -2.84 5.92
CA TYR A 75 5.99 -3.90 6.84
C TYR A 75 7.09 -4.30 7.81
N ILE A 76 6.70 -4.94 8.90
CA ILE A 76 7.63 -5.52 9.87
C ILE A 76 8.06 -6.89 9.35
N ALA A 77 9.34 -7.04 9.04
CA ALA A 77 9.98 -8.33 8.78
C ALA A 77 10.58 -8.85 10.10
N GLU A 78 10.10 -10.00 10.55
CA GLU A 78 10.68 -10.76 11.66
C GLU A 78 11.96 -11.50 11.25
#